data_AF-A0A5K0Y4D8-F1
#
_entry.id   AF-A0A5K0Y4D8-F1
#
_cell.length_a   1.000
_cell.length_b   1.000
_cell.length_c   1.000
_cell.angle_alpha   90.00
_cell.angle_beta   90.00
_cell.angle_gamma   90.00
#
_symmetry.space_group_name_H-M   'P 1'
#
loop_
_entity.id
_entity.type
_entity.pdbx_description
1 polymer ?
#
loop_
_entity_poly.entity_id
_entity_poly.type
_entity_poly.pdbx_seq_one_letter_code
_entity_poly.pdbx_strand_id
1 'polypeptide(L)' 'VGFGRGNLPRSVQIYMNKARVAEEQARQHIRNLLRDAWRRLNRELLFVHKQQQQTAFSRSFMNVALNIAR' A
#
# COMPACT_ATOMS: atom_id res chain seq x y z
N VAL A 1 11.08 -27.15 8.92
CA VAL A 1 10.21 -25.94 8.95
C VAL A 1 10.94 -24.85 9.73
N GLY A 2 11.71 -24.01 9.03
CA GLY A 2 12.59 -23.02 9.67
C GLY A 2 11.92 -21.65 9.77
N PHE A 3 11.22 -21.37 10.87
CA PHE A 3 10.94 -19.99 11.28
C PHE A 3 12.20 -19.44 11.95
N GLY A 4 13.16 -19.01 11.13
CA GLY A 4 14.38 -18.35 11.58
C GLY A 4 14.05 -17.04 12.30
N ARG A 5 14.60 -16.93 13.51
CA ARG A 5 14.50 -15.78 14.42
C ARG A 5 14.74 -14.45 13.69
N GLY A 6 13.78 -13.53 13.78
CA GLY A 6 13.99 -12.11 13.44
C GLY A 6 13.05 -11.51 12.39
N ASN A 7 12.35 -12.31 11.58
CA ASN A 7 11.42 -11.76 10.58
C ASN A 7 10.00 -11.67 11.15
N LEU A 8 9.47 -10.45 11.28
CA LEU A 8 8.04 -10.24 11.48
C LEU A 8 7.26 -11.00 10.39
N PRO A 9 6.14 -11.66 10.72
CA PRO A 9 5.34 -12.37 9.73
C PRO A 9 4.91 -11.40 8.64
N ARG A 10 5.06 -11.80 7.37
CA ARG A 10 4.70 -10.96 6.22
C ARG A 10 3.19 -10.68 6.25
N SER A 11 2.76 -9.56 5.66
CA SER A 11 1.34 -9.16 5.61
C SER A 11 0.40 -10.30 5.16
N VAL A 12 0.83 -11.10 4.18
CA VAL A 12 0.12 -12.31 3.74
C VAL A 12 -0.04 -13.33 4.87
N GLN A 13 1.04 -13.69 5.57
CA GLN A 13 1.01 -14.66 6.67
C GLN A 13 0.17 -14.16 7.84
N ILE A 14 0.25 -12.87 8.18
CA ILE A 14 -0.61 -12.25 9.20
C ILE A 14 -2.07 -12.41 8.80
N TYR A 15 -2.43 -12.09 7.56
CA TYR A 15 -3.81 -12.17 7.09
C TYR A 15 -4.31 -13.62 7.01
N MET A 16 -3.48 -14.55 6.52
CA MET A 16 -3.78 -15.99 6.53
C MET A 16 -4.14 -16.48 7.93
N ASN A 17 -3.31 -16.15 8.92
CA ASN A 17 -3.53 -16.61 10.30
C ASN A 17 -4.76 -15.96 10.94
N LYS A 18 -5.00 -14.66 10.67
CA LYS A 18 -6.15 -13.93 11.21
C LYS A 18 -7.48 -14.37 10.60
N ALA A 19 -7.54 -14.53 9.28
CA ALA A 19 -8.75 -14.88 8.55
C ALA A 19 -8.94 -16.39 8.35
N ARG A 20 -7.94 -17.21 8.74
CA ARG A 20 -7.89 -18.67 8.53
C ARG A 20 -8.12 -19.07 7.06
N VAL A 21 -7.49 -18.34 6.15
CA VAL A 21 -7.63 -18.53 4.71
C VAL A 21 -6.38 -19.15 4.09
N ALA A 22 -6.55 -19.75 2.90
CA ALA A 22 -5.45 -20.23 2.08
C ALA A 22 -4.54 -19.07 1.62
N GLU A 23 -3.28 -19.39 1.34
CA GLU A 23 -2.27 -18.39 0.95
C GLU A 23 -2.69 -17.59 -0.29
N GLU A 24 -3.30 -18.23 -1.29
CA GLU A 24 -3.72 -17.54 -2.51
C GLU A 24 -4.79 -16.47 -2.23
N GLN A 25 -5.76 -16.79 -1.37
CA GLN A 25 -6.79 -15.83 -0.96
C GLN A 25 -6.18 -14.66 -0.19
N ALA A 26 -5.19 -14.94 0.68
CA ALA A 26 -4.46 -13.91 1.40
C ALA A 26 -3.63 -13.02 0.47
N ARG A 27 -2.90 -13.60 -0.47
CA ARG A 27 -2.14 -12.84 -1.49
C ARG A 27 -3.08 -11.96 -2.32
N GLN A 28 -4.22 -12.50 -2.74
CA GLN A 28 -5.21 -11.72 -3.48
C GLN A 28 -5.77 -10.57 -2.65
N HIS A 29 -6.06 -10.79 -1.36
CA HIS A 29 -6.51 -9.72 -0.47
C HIS A 29 -5.47 -8.60 -0.34
N ILE A 30 -4.20 -8.95 -0.10
CA ILE A 30 -3.11 -7.96 -0.01
C ILE A 30 -2.93 -7.20 -1.33
N ARG A 31 -3.02 -7.88 -2.49
CA ARG A 31 -2.99 -7.22 -3.81
C ARG A 31 -4.14 -6.22 -3.99
N ASN A 32 -5.34 -6.58 -3.56
CA ASN A 32 -6.50 -5.69 -3.62
C ASN A 32 -6.29 -4.45 -2.72
N LEU A 33 -5.78 -4.62 -1.49
CA LEU A 33 -5.46 -3.51 -0.60
C LEU A 33 -4.44 -2.54 -1.22
N LEU A 34 -3.38 -3.06 -1.84
CA LEU A 34 -2.37 -2.25 -2.53
C LEU A 34 -3.00 -1.49 -3.72
N ARG A 35 -3.84 -2.15 -4.50
CA ARG A 35 -4.56 -1.51 -5.63
C ARG A 35 -5.49 -0.40 -5.15
N ASP A 36 -6.13 -0.58 -4.01
CA ASP A 36 -7.04 0.42 -3.43
C ASP A 36 -6.27 1.61 -2.85
N ALA A 37 -5.16 1.35 -2.15
CA ALA A 37 -4.26 2.39 -1.68
C ALA A 37 -3.70 3.23 -2.85
N TRP A 38 -3.26 2.58 -3.92
CA TRP A 38 -2.78 3.25 -5.13
C TRP A 38 -3.86 4.11 -5.79
N ARG A 39 -5.10 3.59 -5.88
CA ARG A 39 -6.24 4.35 -6.40
C ARG A 39 -6.55 5.60 -5.58
N ARG A 40 -6.48 5.51 -4.24
CA ARG A 40 -6.70 6.66 -3.35
C ARG A 40 -5.62 7.72 -3.56
N LEU A 41 -4.36 7.31 -3.57
CA LEU A 41 -3.23 8.22 -3.76
C LEU A 41 -3.27 8.92 -5.14
N ASN A 42 -3.66 8.23 -6.20
CA ASN A 42 -3.86 8.89 -7.50
C ASN A 42 -5.01 9.91 -7.49
N ARG A 43 -6.11 9.65 -6.78
CA ARG A 43 -7.23 10.59 -6.66
C ARG A 43 -6.80 11.87 -5.93
N GLU A 44 -6.09 11.74 -4.82
CA GLU A 44 -5.59 12.89 -4.06
C GLU A 44 -4.67 13.76 -4.93
N LEU A 45 -3.78 13.15 -5.72
CA LEU A 45 -2.91 13.90 -6.63
C LEU A 45 -3.67 14.60 -7.75
N LEU A 46 -4.65 13.92 -8.34
CA LEU A 46 -5.50 14.54 -9.35
C LEU A 46 -6.27 15.72 -8.77
N PHE A 47 -6.73 15.62 -7.52
CA PHE A 47 -7.39 16.70 -6.82
C PHE A 47 -6.45 17.89 -6.57
N VAL A 48 -5.25 17.63 -6.04
CA VAL A 48 -4.19 18.63 -5.82
C VAL A 48 -3.81 19.36 -7.12
N HIS A 49 -3.66 18.62 -8.22
CA HIS A 49 -3.32 19.21 -9.51
C HIS A 49 -4.47 20.02 -10.11
N LYS A 50 -5.72 19.62 -9.91
CA LYS A 50 -6.90 20.30 -10.49
C LYS A 50 -7.33 21.53 -9.72
N GLN A 51 -7.22 21.53 -8.38
CA GLN A 51 -7.81 22.59 -7.56
C GLN A 51 -6.83 23.65 -7.05
N GLN A 52 -5.53 23.61 -7.41
CA GLN A 52 -4.49 24.48 -6.83
C GLN A 52 -4.58 24.60 -5.29
N GLN A 53 -5.10 23.57 -4.61
CA GLN A 53 -5.20 23.62 -3.16
C GLN A 53 -3.80 23.61 -2.55
N GLN A 54 -3.62 24.42 -1.51
CA GLN A 54 -2.40 24.41 -0.72
C GLN A 54 -2.32 23.06 0.00
N THR A 55 -1.55 22.14 -0.57
CA THR A 55 -1.17 20.93 0.15
C THR A 55 -0.05 21.27 1.11
N ALA A 56 0.03 20.56 2.23
CA ALA A 56 1.11 20.73 3.19
C ALA A 56 2.52 20.46 2.58
N PHE A 57 2.58 19.82 1.41
CA PHE A 57 3.81 19.42 0.75
C PHE A 57 3.98 20.05 -0.65
N SER A 58 5.22 20.23 -1.08
CA SER A 58 5.51 20.70 -2.44
C SER A 58 5.19 19.62 -3.49
N ARG A 59 4.92 20.04 -4.73
CA ARG A 59 4.74 19.11 -5.86
C ARG A 59 5.94 18.18 -6.05
N SER A 60 7.16 18.70 -5.85
CA SER A 60 8.40 17.91 -5.95
C SER A 60 8.46 16.82 -4.89
N PHE A 61 8.11 17.12 -3.63
CA PHE A 61 8.05 16.12 -2.55
C PHE A 61 7.04 15.02 -2.87
N MET A 62 5.84 15.41 -3.32
CA MET A 62 4.78 14.48 -3.70
C MET A 62 5.23 13.55 -4.85
N ASN A 63 5.90 14.10 -5.87
CA ASN A 63 6.43 13.29 -6.99
C ASN A 63 7.49 12.27 -6.54
N VAL A 64 8.39 12.66 -5.62
CA VAL A 64 9.39 11.72 -5.07
C VAL A 64 8.70 10.62 -4.27
N ALA A 65 7.77 10.98 -3.38
CA ALA A 65 7.02 10.01 -2.57
C ALA A 65 6.26 9.00 -3.44
N LEU A 66 5.72 9.44 -4.59
CA LEU A 66 5.07 8.55 -5.54
C LEU A 66 6.03 7.60 -6.21
N ASN A 67 7.18 8.08 -6.63
CA ASN A 67 8.17 7.25 -7.31
C ASN A 67 8.75 6.19 -6.37
N ILE A 68 8.79 6.44 -5.06
CA ILE A 68 9.16 5.42 -4.06
C ILE A 68 8.12 4.30 -3.99
N ALA A 69 6.85 4.62 -4.20
CA ALA A 69 5.75 3.66 -4.11
C ALA A 69 5.45 2.90 -5.42
N ARG A 70 6.05 3.32 -6.55
CA ARG A 70 5.94 2.66 -7.87
C ARG A 70 6.92 1.51 -7.98
#